data_AF-A0AAT9LXE1-F1
#
_entry.id   AF-A0AAT9LXE1-F1
#
_cell.length_a   1.000
_cell.length_b   1.000
_cell.length_c   1.000
_cell.angle_alpha   90.00
_cell.angle_beta   90.00
_cell.angle_gamma   90.00
#
_symmetry.space_group_name_H-M   'P 1'
#
loop_
_entity.id
_entity.type
_entity.pdbx_description
1 polymer ?
#
loop_
_entity_poly.entity_id
_entity_poly.type
_entity_poly.pdbx_seq_one_letter_code
_entity_poly.pdbx_strand_id
1 'polypeptide(L)'
;MTEEDPRYDGLDLTDQTRAELDAMPPAKRQEWIDYLKAQQSGWDSVRAGAREAVVGLDKINDIMLSQLDLQPDEASRQALVDHVMTNVLMGECLLASARGDAETADTHLQAWQRYAEKTKNQVIVVRDRPGPDVMSVRPTRWEAWP
;
A
#
# COMPACT_ATOMS: atom_id res chain seq x y z
N MET A 1 -21.87 16.06 24.05
CA MET A 1 -20.69 16.61 23.35
C MET A 1 -19.69 16.96 24.44
N THR A 2 -18.69 16.12 24.63
CA THR A 2 -17.55 16.40 25.50
C THR A 2 -16.74 17.51 24.84
N GLU A 3 -16.46 18.60 25.57
CA GLU A 3 -15.50 19.61 25.10
C GLU A 3 -14.18 18.91 24.75
N GLU A 4 -13.66 19.16 23.55
CA GLU A 4 -12.32 18.70 23.17
C GLU A 4 -11.31 19.49 24.02
N ASP A 5 -10.57 18.76 24.86
CA ASP A 5 -9.52 19.34 25.68
C ASP A 5 -8.32 19.72 24.78
N PRO A 6 -7.93 21.01 24.72
CA PRO A 6 -6.89 21.49 23.82
C PRO A 6 -5.52 20.84 24.06
N ARG A 7 -5.31 20.19 25.21
CA ARG A 7 -4.08 19.42 25.50
C ARG A 7 -3.89 18.24 24.54
N TYR A 8 -4.98 17.68 24.04
CA TYR A 8 -4.97 16.50 23.16
C TYR A 8 -5.27 16.83 21.69
N ASP A 9 -5.27 18.12 21.32
CA ASP A 9 -5.50 18.55 19.94
C ASP A 9 -4.58 17.80 18.96
N GLY A 10 -5.20 17.22 17.92
CA GLY A 10 -4.52 16.43 16.90
C GLY A 10 -4.22 14.99 17.29
N LEU A 11 -4.71 14.50 18.44
CA LEU A 11 -4.62 13.11 18.84
C LEU A 11 -6.00 12.43 18.84
N ASP A 12 -6.08 11.26 18.20
CA ASP A 12 -7.27 10.41 18.28
C ASP A 12 -7.11 9.41 19.43
N LEU A 13 -7.52 9.81 20.63
CA LEU A 13 -7.34 9.05 21.87
C LEU A 13 -8.67 8.47 22.37
N THR A 14 -8.64 7.19 22.76
CA THR A 14 -9.72 6.57 23.52
C THR A 14 -9.90 7.22 24.88
N ASP A 15 -11.09 7.12 25.47
CA ASP A 15 -11.37 7.64 26.81
C ASP A 15 -10.43 7.04 27.87
N GLN A 16 -10.09 5.75 27.73
CA GLN A 16 -9.13 5.08 28.61
C GLN A 16 -7.74 5.72 28.51
N THR A 17 -7.23 5.93 27.30
CA THR A 17 -5.91 6.54 27.08
C THR A 17 -5.87 7.98 27.61
N ARG A 18 -6.96 8.75 27.48
CA ARG A 18 -7.05 10.10 28.06
C ARG A 18 -6.98 10.06 29.58
N ALA A 19 -7.73 9.16 30.23
CA ALA A 19 -7.72 9.00 31.68
C ALA A 19 -6.34 8.58 32.20
N GLU A 20 -5.64 7.67 31.49
CA GLU A 20 -4.28 7.27 31.82
C GLU A 20 -3.30 8.45 31.72
N LEU A 21 -3.38 9.26 30.66
CA LEU A 21 -2.56 10.48 30.52
C LEU A 21 -2.87 11.51 31.61
N ASP A 22 -4.15 11.71 31.95
CA ASP A 22 -4.56 12.63 33.01
C ASP A 22 -4.09 12.20 34.39
N ALA A 23 -3.94 10.90 34.64
CA ALA A 23 -3.37 10.38 35.89
C ALA A 23 -1.83 10.57 35.99
N MET A 24 -1.14 10.90 34.89
CA MET A 24 0.31 11.11 34.90
C MET A 24 0.72 12.48 35.46
N PRO A 25 1.93 12.58 36.07
CA PRO A 25 2.52 13.87 36.41
C PRO A 25 2.66 14.77 35.16
N PRO A 26 2.47 16.11 35.28
CA PRO A 26 2.38 17.00 34.12
C PRO A 26 3.55 16.89 33.12
N ALA A 27 4.79 16.80 33.61
CA ALA A 27 5.98 16.68 32.76
C ALA A 27 5.99 15.36 31.96
N LYS A 28 5.62 14.24 32.60
CA LYS A 28 5.52 12.93 31.93
C LYS A 28 4.35 12.87 30.96
N ARG A 29 3.22 13.49 31.31
CA ARG A 29 2.07 13.60 30.42
C ARG A 29 2.44 14.29 29.12
N GLN A 30 3.16 15.42 29.19
CA GLN A 30 3.57 16.16 28.00
C GLN A 30 4.50 15.35 27.12
N GLU A 31 5.48 14.65 27.70
CA GLU A 31 6.38 13.75 26.97
C GLU A 31 5.61 12.66 26.20
N TRP A 32 4.61 12.04 26.84
CA TRP A 32 3.76 11.05 26.19
C TRP A 32 2.85 11.65 25.10
N ILE A 33 2.29 12.84 25.32
CA ILE A 33 1.51 13.55 24.30
C ILE A 33 2.39 13.83 23.07
N ASP A 34 3.60 14.35 23.27
CA ASP A 34 4.53 14.65 22.18
C ASP A 34 4.94 13.37 21.43
N TYR A 35 5.20 12.28 22.17
CA TYR A 35 5.47 10.96 21.59
C TYR A 35 4.30 10.48 20.73
N LEU A 36 3.07 10.52 21.24
CA LEU A 36 1.87 10.10 20.51
C LEU A 36 1.64 10.96 19.26
N LYS A 37 1.90 12.28 19.34
CA LYS A 37 1.80 13.19 18.18
C LYS A 37 2.82 12.84 17.11
N ALA A 38 4.06 12.56 17.50
CA ALA A 38 5.10 12.13 16.59
C ALA A 38 4.75 10.79 15.91
N GLN A 39 4.22 9.83 16.68
CA GLN A 39 3.73 8.57 16.13
C GLN A 39 2.59 8.79 15.13
N GLN A 40 1.59 9.61 15.48
CA GLN A 40 0.45 9.91 14.60
C GLN A 40 0.88 10.59 13.30
N SER A 41 1.80 11.56 13.36
CA SER A 41 2.38 12.18 12.15
C SER A 41 3.16 11.18 11.30
N GLY A 42 3.84 10.20 11.92
CA GLY A 42 4.50 9.10 11.22
C GLY A 42 3.49 8.22 10.48
N TRP A 43 2.40 7.84 11.15
CA TRP A 43 1.32 7.05 10.56
C TRP A 43 0.60 7.77 9.42
N ASP A 44 0.39 9.08 9.53
CA ASP A 44 -0.22 9.87 8.45
C ASP A 44 0.68 9.93 7.22
N SER A 45 1.99 10.00 7.41
CA SER A 45 2.97 9.92 6.32
C SER A 45 2.94 8.53 5.66
N VAL A 46 2.86 7.45 6.45
CA VAL A 46 2.70 6.08 5.93
C VAL A 46 1.40 5.92 5.15
N ARG A 47 0.28 6.48 5.65
CA ARG A 47 -1.01 6.47 4.97
C ARG A 47 -0.96 7.23 3.65
N ALA A 48 -0.32 8.39 3.63
CA ALA A 48 -0.13 9.18 2.41
C ALA A 48 0.71 8.40 1.38
N GLY A 49 1.84 7.83 1.82
CA GLY A 49 2.70 7.00 0.96
C GLY A 49 1.98 5.76 0.42
N ALA A 50 1.18 5.08 1.24
CA ALA A 50 0.37 3.94 0.80
C ALA A 50 -0.65 4.34 -0.29
N ARG A 51 -1.31 5.50 -0.14
CA ARG A 51 -2.22 6.02 -1.16
C ARG A 51 -1.50 6.36 -2.47
N GLU A 52 -0.35 7.01 -2.39
CA GLU A 52 0.46 7.33 -3.57
C GLU A 52 0.95 6.07 -4.29
N ALA A 53 1.43 5.08 -3.53
CA ALA A 53 1.84 3.79 -4.08
C ALA A 53 0.69 3.08 -4.81
N VAL A 54 -0.52 3.09 -4.25
CA VAL A 54 -1.73 2.52 -4.89
C VAL A 54 -2.06 3.23 -6.19
N VAL A 55 -1.96 4.57 -6.24
CA VAL A 55 -2.13 5.33 -7.49
C VAL A 55 -1.08 4.95 -8.52
N GLY A 56 0.16 4.69 -8.10
CA GLY A 56 1.22 4.17 -8.98
C GLY A 56 0.88 2.79 -9.54
N LEU A 57 0.41 1.87 -8.69
CA LEU A 57 -0.03 0.53 -9.08
C LEU A 57 -1.21 0.56 -10.05
N ASP A 58 -2.17 1.46 -9.84
CA ASP A 58 -3.33 1.63 -10.71
C ASP A 58 -2.93 2.05 -12.14
N LYS A 59 -2.00 3.00 -12.27
CA LYS A 59 -1.43 3.40 -13.57
C LYS A 59 -0.68 2.25 -14.25
N ILE A 60 0.05 1.44 -13.48
CA ILE A 60 0.71 0.25 -14.02
C ILE A 60 -0.34 -0.74 -14.51
N ASN A 61 -1.41 -0.96 -13.74
CA ASN A 61 -2.51 -1.84 -14.13
C ASN A 61 -3.19 -1.36 -15.42
N ASP A 62 -3.43 -0.07 -15.59
CA ASP A 62 -3.96 0.49 -16.84
C ASP A 62 -3.07 0.16 -18.05
N ILE A 63 -1.75 0.34 -17.89
CA ILE A 63 -0.78 0.00 -18.94
C ILE A 63 -0.84 -1.50 -19.24
N MET A 64 -0.85 -2.35 -18.21
CA MET A 64 -0.89 -3.80 -18.38
C MET A 64 -2.20 -4.25 -19.04
N LEU A 65 -3.35 -3.77 -18.57
CA LEU A 65 -4.65 -4.09 -19.15
C LEU A 65 -4.76 -3.64 -20.61
N SER A 66 -4.10 -2.54 -20.99
CA SER A 66 -4.02 -2.10 -22.38
C SER A 66 -3.30 -3.08 -23.32
N GLN A 67 -2.54 -4.04 -22.76
CA GLN A 67 -1.80 -5.06 -23.51
C GLN A 67 -2.57 -6.37 -23.67
N LEU A 68 -3.76 -6.53 -23.06
CA LEU A 68 -4.54 -7.77 -23.09
C LEU A 68 -4.84 -8.24 -24.52
N ASP A 69 -5.38 -7.35 -25.35
CA ASP A 69 -5.75 -7.68 -26.74
C ASP A 69 -4.53 -7.88 -27.65
N LEU A 70 -3.35 -7.44 -27.21
CA LEU A 70 -2.08 -7.57 -27.92
C LEU A 70 -1.35 -8.89 -27.62
N GLN A 71 -1.83 -9.65 -26.62
CA GLN A 71 -1.20 -10.91 -26.25
C GLN A 71 -1.42 -11.98 -27.33
N PRO A 72 -0.37 -12.76 -27.66
CA PRO A 72 -0.40 -13.72 -28.77
C PRO A 72 -1.34 -14.92 -28.52
N ASP A 73 -1.58 -15.26 -27.26
CA ASP A 73 -2.31 -16.46 -26.86
C ASP A 73 -2.94 -16.29 -25.48
N GLU A 74 -3.81 -17.23 -25.11
CA GLU A 74 -4.55 -17.22 -23.85
C GLU A 74 -3.65 -17.38 -22.63
N ALA A 75 -2.54 -18.12 -22.75
CA ALA A 75 -1.60 -18.29 -21.63
C ALA A 75 -0.91 -16.96 -21.28
N SER A 76 -0.52 -16.20 -22.31
CA SER A 76 0.09 -14.87 -22.18
C SER A 76 -0.91 -13.84 -21.64
N ARG A 77 -2.20 -13.92 -22.04
CA ARG A 77 -3.28 -13.13 -21.45
C ARG A 77 -3.46 -13.42 -19.98
N GLN A 78 -3.53 -14.70 -19.62
CA GLN A 78 -3.71 -15.11 -18.24
C GLN A 78 -2.53 -14.68 -17.37
N ALA A 79 -1.30 -14.75 -17.90
CA ALA A 79 -0.12 -14.23 -17.20
C ALA A 79 -0.26 -12.73 -16.90
N LEU A 80 -0.69 -11.94 -17.89
CA LEU A 80 -0.90 -10.51 -17.69
C LEU A 80 -1.99 -10.22 -16.64
N VAL A 81 -3.10 -10.96 -16.67
CA VAL A 81 -4.15 -10.87 -15.63
C VAL A 81 -3.60 -11.23 -14.25
N ASP A 82 -2.82 -12.31 -14.15
CA ASP A 82 -2.23 -12.73 -12.88
C ASP A 82 -1.32 -11.64 -12.29
N HIS A 83 -0.53 -10.96 -13.12
CA HIS A 83 0.30 -9.85 -12.68
C HIS A 83 -0.51 -8.62 -12.26
N VAL A 84 -1.60 -8.28 -12.97
CA VAL A 84 -2.53 -7.22 -12.54
C VAL A 84 -3.13 -7.57 -11.17
N MET A 85 -3.52 -8.82 -10.96
CA MET A 85 -4.02 -9.29 -9.67
C MET A 85 -2.97 -9.16 -8.55
N THR A 86 -1.70 -9.45 -8.84
CA THR A 86 -0.60 -9.19 -7.89
C THR A 86 -0.56 -7.72 -7.47
N ASN A 87 -0.66 -6.77 -8.42
CA ASN A 87 -0.65 -5.35 -8.09
C ASN A 87 -1.88 -4.92 -7.30
N VAL A 88 -3.08 -5.41 -7.66
CA VAL A 88 -4.33 -5.13 -6.92
C VAL A 88 -4.23 -5.61 -5.48
N LEU A 89 -3.77 -6.85 -5.25
CA LEU A 89 -3.64 -7.41 -3.91
C LEU A 89 -2.60 -6.67 -3.06
N MET A 90 -1.49 -6.23 -3.68
CA MET A 90 -0.51 -5.37 -2.99
C MET A 90 -1.13 -4.02 -2.60
N GLY A 91 -1.88 -3.40 -3.50
CA GLY A 91 -2.58 -2.14 -3.23
C GLY A 91 -3.57 -2.25 -2.07
N GLU A 92 -4.43 -3.27 -2.09
CA GLU A 92 -5.39 -3.54 -1.01
C GLU A 92 -4.69 -3.82 0.33
N CYS A 93 -3.59 -4.59 0.32
CA CYS A 93 -2.76 -4.84 1.51
C CYS A 93 -2.20 -3.54 2.12
N LEU A 94 -1.67 -2.64 1.28
CA LEU A 94 -1.13 -1.35 1.71
C LEU A 94 -2.24 -0.45 2.30
N LEU A 95 -3.41 -0.40 1.66
CA LEU A 95 -4.54 0.39 2.16
C LEU A 95 -5.10 -0.16 3.47
N ALA A 96 -5.24 -1.48 3.60
CA ALA A 96 -5.67 -2.12 4.84
C ALA A 96 -4.69 -1.84 5.98
N SER A 97 -3.38 -1.98 5.73
CA SER A 97 -2.32 -1.66 6.70
C SER A 97 -2.38 -0.20 7.13
N ALA A 98 -2.56 0.73 6.19
CA ALA A 98 -2.69 2.16 6.46
C ALA A 98 -3.94 2.52 7.29
N ARG A 99 -5.01 1.72 7.20
CA ARG A 99 -6.22 1.84 8.03
C ARG A 99 -6.10 1.17 9.40
N GLY A 100 -5.00 0.45 9.65
CA GLY A 100 -4.83 -0.37 10.85
C GLY A 100 -5.66 -1.66 10.86
N ASP A 101 -6.15 -2.10 9.69
CA ASP A 101 -6.90 -3.35 9.54
C ASP A 101 -5.94 -4.51 9.30
N ALA A 102 -5.46 -5.10 10.40
CA ALA A 102 -4.46 -6.16 10.37
C ALA A 102 -4.97 -7.47 9.71
N GLU A 103 -6.25 -7.82 9.91
CA GLU A 103 -6.83 -9.04 9.37
C GLU A 103 -6.96 -8.98 7.85
N THR A 104 -7.49 -7.86 7.34
CA THR A 104 -7.60 -7.64 5.89
C THR A 104 -6.22 -7.51 5.26
N ALA A 105 -5.28 -6.81 5.91
CA ALA A 105 -3.90 -6.70 5.43
C ALA A 105 -3.22 -8.07 5.31
N ASP A 106 -3.31 -8.92 6.33
CA ASP A 106 -2.72 -10.27 6.30
C ASP A 106 -3.37 -11.15 5.22
N THR A 107 -4.69 -11.09 5.08
CA THR A 107 -5.43 -11.82 4.05
C THR A 107 -4.94 -11.47 2.65
N HIS A 108 -4.79 -10.16 2.36
CA HIS A 108 -4.28 -9.69 1.07
C HIS A 108 -2.80 -9.99 0.88
N LEU A 109 -1.98 -9.92 1.94
CA LEU A 109 -0.56 -10.28 1.89
C LEU A 109 -0.38 -11.75 1.51
N GLN A 110 -1.10 -12.67 2.16
CA GLN A 110 -1.04 -14.09 1.84
C GLN A 110 -1.53 -14.38 0.41
N ALA A 111 -2.60 -13.72 -0.03
CA ALA A 111 -3.09 -13.84 -1.40
C ALA A 111 -2.07 -13.31 -2.41
N TRP A 112 -1.48 -12.15 -2.15
CA TRP A 112 -0.42 -11.55 -2.95
C TRP A 112 0.77 -12.49 -3.09
N GLN A 113 1.27 -13.06 -1.99
CA GLN A 113 2.40 -14.00 -2.00
C GLN A 113 2.14 -15.20 -2.93
N ARG A 114 0.93 -15.76 -2.92
CA ARG A 114 0.55 -16.86 -3.83
C ARG A 114 0.59 -16.44 -5.30
N TYR A 115 0.09 -15.24 -5.62
CA TYR A 115 0.10 -14.70 -6.98
C TYR A 115 1.52 -14.29 -7.43
N ALA A 116 2.33 -13.72 -6.55
CA ALA A 116 3.73 -13.40 -6.82
C ALA A 116 4.54 -14.66 -7.14
N GLU A 117 4.36 -15.73 -6.35
CA GLU A 117 5.01 -17.02 -6.60
C GLU A 117 4.53 -17.66 -7.92
N LYS A 118 3.24 -17.54 -8.25
CA LYS A 118 2.68 -18.00 -9.54
C LYS A 118 3.26 -17.22 -10.73
N THR A 119 3.46 -15.91 -10.58
CA THR A 119 3.85 -14.98 -11.66
C THR A 119 5.36 -14.85 -11.85
N LYS A 120 6.19 -15.27 -10.88
CA LYS A 120 7.66 -15.06 -10.92
C LYS A 120 8.38 -15.57 -12.18
N ASN A 121 7.84 -16.59 -12.83
CA ASN A 121 8.41 -17.22 -14.03
C ASN A 121 7.57 -16.96 -15.29
N GLN A 122 6.50 -16.16 -15.18
CA GLN A 122 5.65 -15.82 -16.31
C GLN A 122 6.33 -14.72 -17.13
N VAL A 123 6.23 -14.83 -18.46
CA VAL A 123 6.77 -13.84 -19.39
C VAL A 123 5.60 -13.02 -19.92
N ILE A 124 5.60 -11.72 -19.64
CA ILE A 124 4.67 -10.79 -20.29
C ILE A 124 5.36 -10.18 -21.48
N VAL A 125 4.72 -10.28 -22.65
CA VAL A 125 5.14 -9.55 -23.85
C VAL A 125 4.46 -8.19 -23.82
N VAL A 126 5.21 -7.15 -23.51
CA VAL A 126 4.77 -5.76 -23.71
C VAL A 126 5.03 -5.41 -25.17
N ARG A 127 3.98 -5.10 -25.92
CA ARG A 127 4.07 -4.68 -27.31
C ARG A 127 3.89 -3.19 -27.40
N ASP A 128 4.72 -2.56 -28.22
CA ASP A 128 4.55 -1.16 -28.58
C ASP A 128 3.18 -1.00 -29.27
N ARG A 129 2.33 -0.10 -28.74
CA ARG A 129 1.27 0.47 -29.57
C ARG A 129 1.95 1.16 -30.76
N PRO A 130 1.38 1.13 -31.97
CA PRO A 130 1.88 1.98 -33.04
C PRO A 130 1.71 3.45 -32.63
N GLY A 131 2.81 4.08 -32.21
CA GLY A 131 2.94 5.47 -31.78
C GLY A 131 4.43 5.81 -31.67
N PRO A 132 4.86 7.05 -31.99
CA PRO A 132 6.27 7.38 -32.04
C PRO A 132 6.85 7.46 -30.62
N ASP A 133 7.97 6.78 -30.44
CA ASP A 133 8.85 6.76 -29.25
C ASP A 133 8.39 5.89 -28.08
N VAL A 134 8.94 4.67 -27.99
CA VAL A 134 8.81 3.79 -26.81
C VAL A 134 10.18 3.47 -26.21
N MET A 135 10.26 3.70 -24.90
CA MET A 135 11.33 3.22 -24.02
C MET A 135 11.21 1.70 -23.84
N SER A 136 12.27 0.97 -24.17
CA SER A 136 12.37 -0.46 -23.84
C SER A 136 12.27 -0.68 -22.33
N VAL A 137 11.23 -1.37 -21.86
CA VAL A 137 11.16 -1.86 -20.48
C VAL A 137 11.78 -3.26 -20.44
N ARG A 138 12.90 -3.40 -19.73
CA ARG A 138 13.58 -4.69 -19.53
C ARG A 138 12.77 -5.58 -18.59
N PRO A 139 12.90 -6.92 -18.70
CA PRO A 139 12.29 -7.84 -17.74
C PRO A 139 12.74 -7.50 -16.32
N THR A 140 11.78 -7.40 -15.40
CA THR A 140 12.02 -7.17 -13.98
C THR A 140 12.77 -8.37 -13.40
N ARG A 141 14.10 -8.32 -13.41
CA ARG A 141 14.90 -9.18 -12.55
C ARG A 141 14.83 -8.62 -11.14
N TRP A 142 14.12 -9.33 -10.27
CA TRP A 142 14.26 -9.15 -8.82
C TRP A 142 15.63 -9.71 -8.40
N GLU A 143 16.70 -9.01 -8.75
CA GLU A 143 17.96 -9.20 -8.02
C GLU A 143 17.72 -8.66 -6.62
N ALA A 144 17.85 -9.52 -5.62
CA ALA A 144 17.67 -9.19 -4.22
C ALA A 144 18.38 -7.86 -3.90
N TRP A 145 17.63 -6.87 -3.41
CA TRP A 145 18.24 -5.67 -2.85
C TRP A 145 19.25 -6.06 -1.76
N PRO A 146 20.43 -5.41 -1.72
CA PRO A 146 21.47 -5.71 -0.75
C PRO A 146 20.99 -5.52 0.70
#